data_AF-A0A3P7QVF7-F1
#
_entry.id   AF-A0A3P7QVF7-F1
#
_cell.length_a   1.000
_cell.length_b   1.000
_cell.length_c   1.000
_cell.angle_alpha   90.00
_cell.angle_beta   90.00
_cell.angle_gamma   90.00
#
_symmetry.space_group_name_H-M   'P 1'
#
loop_
_entity.id
_entity.type
_entity.pdbx_description
1 polymer ?
#
loop_
_entity_poly.entity_id
_entity_poly.type
_entity_poly.pdbx_seq_one_letter_code
_entity_poly.pdbx_strand_id
1 'polypeptide(L)'
;MQKSEAWNSKIIPTIASKVAEQLTLPRWECRDNALSQLTVLVKYGYNGSELIPCITDMVKNDEEPYVRGEALALLNQIGNRTDLNNLAASVLLSDSDSAPRIEAAQILRNGLPQTEKLCLDVIPKILYDEDIALHRIVIDLCAALVIDDRNEELKGLLIKFLEQDEVDCYEELSEMLYGKSKELEQSKDNDDLEYIFNVLAKQDDEDFDKDCYDL
;
A
#
# COMPACT_ATOMS: atom_id res chain seq x y z
N MET A 1 28.58 28.62 12.28
CA MET A 1 29.10 27.98 11.04
C MET A 1 30.03 26.81 11.33
N GLN A 2 31.18 26.97 11.99
CA GLN A 2 32.13 25.85 12.22
C GLN A 2 31.55 24.58 12.86
N LYS A 3 30.58 24.70 13.79
CA LYS A 3 29.96 23.54 14.43
C LYS A 3 29.08 22.71 13.48
N SER A 4 28.31 23.35 12.58
CA SER A 4 27.48 22.60 11.61
C SER A 4 28.33 21.99 10.50
N GLU A 5 29.44 22.65 10.15
CA GLU A 5 30.38 22.14 9.14
C GLU A 5 31.14 20.91 9.65
N ALA A 6 31.62 20.93 10.90
CA ALA A 6 32.23 19.75 11.53
C ALA A 6 31.24 18.60 11.76
N TRP A 7 29.99 18.94 12.09
CA TRP A 7 28.90 17.97 12.24
C TRP A 7 28.64 17.21 10.93
N ASN A 8 28.46 17.94 9.82
CA ASN A 8 28.14 17.37 8.52
C ASN A 8 29.33 16.65 7.86
N SER A 9 30.55 17.18 8.00
CA SER A 9 31.73 16.67 7.28
C SER A 9 32.50 15.55 8.00
N LYS A 10 32.32 15.38 9.32
CA LYS A 10 33.09 14.39 10.10
C LYS A 10 32.22 13.49 10.96
N ILE A 11 31.28 14.06 11.71
CA ILE A 11 30.50 13.30 12.70
C ILE A 11 29.50 12.37 12.00
N ILE A 12 28.68 12.91 11.09
CA ILE A 12 27.68 12.13 10.37
C ILE A 12 28.29 10.92 9.64
N PRO A 13 29.36 11.06 8.82
CA PRO A 13 29.98 9.92 8.15
C PRO A 13 30.56 8.87 9.13
N THR A 14 31.12 9.32 10.26
CA THR A 14 31.67 8.39 11.27
C THR A 14 30.56 7.57 11.93
N ILE A 15 29.42 8.20 12.24
CA ILE A 15 28.26 7.49 12.78
C ILE A 15 27.71 6.54 11.71
N ALA A 16 27.52 7.01 10.48
CA ALA A 16 27.01 6.20 9.38
C ALA A 16 27.84 4.93 9.14
N SER A 17 29.18 5.04 9.17
CA SER A 17 30.08 3.90 9.06
C SER A 17 29.82 2.84 10.15
N LYS A 18 29.67 3.27 11.42
CA LYS A 18 29.40 2.36 12.54
C LYS A 18 28.01 1.74 12.48
N VAL A 19 27.03 2.48 11.96
CA VAL A 19 25.68 1.96 11.75
C VAL A 19 25.69 0.93 10.61
N ALA A 20 26.40 1.21 9.52
CA ALA A 20 26.49 0.31 8.37
C ALA A 20 27.12 -1.05 8.70
N GLU A 21 28.05 -1.12 9.68
CA GLU A 21 28.59 -2.39 10.19
C GLU A 21 27.49 -3.36 10.67
N GLN A 22 26.37 -2.84 11.17
CA GLN A 22 25.27 -3.64 11.70
C GLN A 22 24.41 -4.29 10.61
N LEU A 23 24.49 -3.83 9.35
CA LEU A 23 23.71 -4.38 8.23
C LEU A 23 24.06 -5.84 7.91
N THR A 24 25.21 -6.32 8.37
CA THR A 24 25.69 -7.69 8.12
C THR A 24 25.48 -8.63 9.31
N LEU A 25 24.85 -8.14 10.39
CA LEU A 25 24.63 -8.95 11.57
C LEU A 25 23.50 -9.97 11.34
N PRO A 26 23.60 -11.17 11.95
CA PRO A 26 22.63 -12.25 11.72
C PRO A 26 21.24 -11.92 12.26
N ARG A 27 21.15 -11.10 13.31
CA ARG A 27 19.87 -10.67 13.88
C ARG A 27 19.24 -9.60 12.99
N TRP A 28 18.02 -9.84 12.56
CA TRP A 28 17.33 -8.94 11.65
C TRP A 28 16.99 -7.61 12.30
N GLU A 29 16.74 -7.59 13.61
CA GLU A 29 16.46 -6.36 14.36
C GLU A 29 17.65 -5.40 14.33
N CYS A 30 18.87 -5.94 14.24
CA CYS A 30 20.07 -5.11 14.08
C CYS A 30 20.11 -4.47 12.69
N ARG A 31 19.76 -5.23 11.64
CA ARG A 31 19.74 -4.74 10.25
C ARG A 31 18.63 -3.72 10.05
N ASP A 32 17.43 -4.02 10.53
CA ASP A 32 16.26 -3.14 10.54
C ASP A 32 16.56 -1.80 11.25
N ASN A 33 17.05 -1.86 12.49
CA ASN A 33 17.44 -0.66 13.23
C ASN A 33 18.58 0.11 12.54
N ALA A 34 19.53 -0.58 11.89
CA ALA A 34 20.59 0.08 11.14
C ALA A 34 20.06 0.84 9.92
N LEU A 35 19.12 0.25 9.17
CA LEU A 35 18.45 0.90 8.05
C LEU A 35 17.70 2.15 8.50
N SER A 36 16.93 2.06 9.60
CA SER A 36 16.20 3.19 10.17
C SER A 36 17.15 4.33 10.59
N GLN A 37 18.27 4.00 11.24
CA GLN A 37 19.29 4.98 11.63
C GLN A 37 19.96 5.63 10.42
N LEU A 38 20.29 4.85 9.38
CA LEU A 38 20.85 5.37 8.14
C LEU A 38 19.87 6.31 7.43
N THR A 39 18.58 5.97 7.41
CA THR A 39 17.52 6.84 6.88
C THR A 39 17.50 8.19 7.59
N VAL A 40 17.62 8.21 8.92
CA VAL A 40 17.74 9.46 9.68
C VAL A 40 19.00 10.22 9.27
N LEU A 41 20.15 9.57 9.15
CA LEU A 41 21.40 10.22 8.76
C LEU A 41 21.33 10.82 7.35
N VAL A 42 20.67 10.15 6.40
CA VAL A 42 20.42 10.69 5.05
C VAL A 42 19.61 11.98 5.11
N LYS A 43 18.57 12.05 5.95
CA LYS A 43 17.79 13.28 6.18
C LYS A 43 18.64 14.42 6.76
N TYR A 44 19.74 14.11 7.45
CA TYR A 44 20.69 15.08 7.99
C TYR A 44 21.92 15.34 7.08
N GLY A 45 21.90 14.86 5.84
CA GLY A 45 22.91 15.18 4.82
C GLY A 45 24.01 14.14 4.63
N TYR A 46 23.86 12.94 5.18
CA TYR A 46 24.66 11.79 4.74
C TYR A 46 24.26 11.41 3.31
N ASN A 47 25.24 11.22 2.41
CA ASN A 47 24.95 10.90 1.02
C ASN A 47 24.52 9.43 0.84
N GLY A 48 25.21 8.48 1.47
CA GLY A 48 24.82 7.06 1.48
C GLY A 48 24.95 6.32 0.14
N SER A 49 25.43 6.94 -0.94
CA SER A 49 25.58 6.29 -2.24
C SER A 49 26.51 5.08 -2.22
N GLU A 50 27.48 5.05 -1.31
CA GLU A 50 28.38 3.92 -1.09
C GLU A 50 27.65 2.66 -0.61
N LEU A 51 26.47 2.82 0.00
CA LEU A 51 25.69 1.71 0.54
C LEU A 51 24.74 1.11 -0.49
N ILE A 52 24.48 1.77 -1.62
CA ILE A 52 23.49 1.34 -2.62
C ILE A 52 23.62 -0.16 -2.98
N PRO A 53 24.81 -0.71 -3.31
CA PRO A 53 24.92 -2.12 -3.65
C PRO A 53 24.50 -3.05 -2.51
N CYS A 54 24.91 -2.74 -1.28
CA CYS A 54 24.57 -3.53 -0.09
C CYS A 54 23.07 -3.46 0.20
N ILE A 55 22.47 -2.27 0.17
CA ILE A 55 21.03 -2.12 0.45
C ILE A 55 20.19 -2.75 -0.67
N THR A 56 20.62 -2.66 -1.93
CA THR A 56 19.95 -3.34 -3.06
C THR A 56 19.97 -4.86 -2.89
N ASP A 57 21.07 -5.43 -2.39
CA ASP A 57 21.14 -6.86 -2.07
C ASP A 57 20.15 -7.23 -0.97
N MET A 58 20.05 -6.42 0.09
CA MET A 58 19.09 -6.62 1.17
C MET A 58 17.63 -6.59 0.66
N VAL A 59 17.26 -5.64 -0.21
CA VAL A 59 15.91 -5.61 -0.82
C VAL A 59 15.57 -6.92 -1.53
N LYS A 60 16.56 -7.56 -2.16
CA LYS A 60 16.33 -8.77 -2.97
C LYS A 60 16.40 -10.06 -2.17
N ASN A 61 17.26 -10.10 -1.17
CA ASN A 61 17.77 -11.35 -0.61
C ASN A 61 17.66 -11.46 0.91
N ASP A 62 17.27 -10.39 1.62
CA ASP A 62 17.11 -10.49 3.07
C ASP A 62 15.93 -11.41 3.41
N GLU A 63 16.15 -12.33 4.34
CA GLU A 63 15.14 -13.31 4.76
C GLU A 63 13.92 -12.63 5.37
N GLU A 64 14.10 -11.46 6.01
CA GLU A 64 13.06 -10.81 6.79
C GLU A 64 12.36 -9.70 6.01
N PRO A 65 11.02 -9.76 5.86
CA PRO A 65 10.28 -8.83 5.00
C PRO A 65 10.35 -7.38 5.50
N TYR A 66 10.43 -7.16 6.81
CA TYR A 66 10.61 -5.82 7.37
C TYR A 66 11.94 -5.19 6.94
N VAL A 67 13.02 -6.00 6.92
CA VAL A 67 14.34 -5.53 6.48
C VAL A 67 14.33 -5.23 4.97
N ARG A 68 13.66 -6.06 4.15
CA ARG A 68 13.50 -5.79 2.72
C ARG A 68 12.75 -4.49 2.45
N GLY A 69 11.66 -4.25 3.17
CA GLY A 69 10.87 -3.01 3.08
C GLY A 69 11.66 -1.76 3.49
N GLU A 70 12.30 -1.78 4.66
CA GLU A 70 13.12 -0.66 5.15
C GLU A 70 14.34 -0.40 4.25
N ALA A 71 14.93 -1.44 3.66
CA ALA A 71 16.01 -1.30 2.70
C ALA A 71 15.54 -0.53 1.45
N LEU A 72 14.34 -0.86 0.96
CA LEU A 72 13.75 -0.17 -0.18
C LEU A 72 13.42 1.30 0.16
N ALA A 73 12.91 1.56 1.36
CA ALA A 73 12.65 2.91 1.86
C ALA A 73 13.95 3.74 1.97
N LEU A 74 15.05 3.16 2.43
CA LEU A 74 16.35 3.84 2.49
C LEU A 74 16.88 4.19 1.09
N LEU A 75 16.79 3.27 0.12
CA LEU A 75 17.19 3.56 -1.27
C LEU A 75 16.38 4.73 -1.86
N ASN A 76 15.10 4.83 -1.52
CA ASN A 76 14.24 5.96 -1.90
C ASN A 76 14.73 7.31 -1.37
N GLN A 77 15.38 7.34 -0.20
CA GLN A 77 15.97 8.56 0.37
C GLN A 77 17.32 8.92 -0.25
N ILE A 78 18.14 7.93 -0.64
CA ILE A 78 19.48 8.16 -1.21
C ILE A 78 19.40 8.80 -2.62
N GLY A 79 18.36 8.50 -3.39
CA GLY A 79 17.96 9.33 -4.54
C GLY A 79 18.40 8.86 -5.94
N ASN A 80 18.74 7.57 -6.14
CA ASN A 80 18.86 7.01 -7.50
C ASN A 80 17.48 6.55 -8.03
N ARG A 81 16.74 7.48 -8.64
CA ARG A 81 15.31 7.29 -8.97
C ARG A 81 15.03 6.22 -10.03
N THR A 82 15.80 6.14 -11.12
CA THR A 82 15.46 5.22 -12.23
C THR A 82 15.61 3.77 -11.84
N ASP A 83 16.75 3.40 -11.25
CA ASP A 83 17.00 2.02 -10.82
C ASP A 83 16.07 1.60 -9.69
N LEU A 84 15.76 2.53 -8.78
CA LEU A 84 14.80 2.33 -7.71
C LEU A 84 13.40 2.03 -8.23
N ASN A 85 12.91 2.76 -9.22
CA ASN A 85 11.56 2.56 -9.74
C ASN A 85 11.40 1.15 -10.35
N ASN A 86 12.40 0.69 -11.12
CA ASN A 86 12.40 -0.67 -11.65
C ASN A 86 12.50 -1.73 -10.55
N LEU A 87 13.31 -1.48 -9.51
CA LEU A 87 13.40 -2.35 -8.35
C LEU A 87 12.07 -2.43 -7.60
N ALA A 88 11.40 -1.30 -7.36
CA ALA A 88 10.09 -1.25 -6.73
C ALA A 88 9.04 -2.02 -7.54
N ALA A 89 8.97 -1.81 -8.86
CA ALA A 89 8.08 -2.59 -9.72
C ALA A 89 8.36 -4.11 -9.64
N SER A 90 9.63 -4.51 -9.61
CA SER A 90 10.00 -5.91 -9.41
C SER A 90 9.52 -6.44 -8.04
N VAL A 91 9.79 -5.71 -6.95
CA VAL A 91 9.38 -6.09 -5.59
C VAL A 91 7.86 -6.26 -5.50
N LEU A 92 7.10 -5.31 -6.05
CA LEU A 92 5.65 -5.36 -6.04
C LEU A 92 5.09 -6.58 -6.78
N LEU A 93 5.76 -7.03 -7.85
CA LEU A 93 5.33 -8.17 -8.66
C LEU A 93 5.76 -9.52 -8.07
N SER A 94 6.87 -9.58 -7.31
CA SER A 94 7.51 -10.85 -6.94
C SER A 94 7.65 -11.11 -5.44
N ASP A 95 7.60 -10.09 -4.58
CA ASP A 95 7.79 -10.32 -3.14
C ASP A 95 6.58 -11.06 -2.55
N SER A 96 6.86 -12.07 -1.72
CA SER A 96 5.84 -12.89 -1.07
C SER A 96 5.08 -12.12 0.00
N ASP A 97 5.75 -11.16 0.65
CA ASP A 97 5.24 -10.48 1.83
C ASP A 97 4.69 -9.11 1.47
N SER A 98 3.64 -8.68 2.16
CA SER A 98 2.97 -7.43 1.83
C SER A 98 3.80 -6.20 2.20
N ALA A 99 4.63 -6.23 3.26
CA ALA A 99 5.38 -5.07 3.70
C ALA A 99 6.33 -4.49 2.61
N PRO A 100 7.18 -5.28 1.94
CA PRO A 100 7.94 -4.80 0.78
C PRO A 100 7.06 -4.35 -0.39
N ARG A 101 5.97 -5.06 -0.68
CA ARG A 101 5.03 -4.69 -1.74
C ARG A 101 4.38 -3.32 -1.48
N ILE A 102 3.98 -3.04 -0.24
CA ILE A 102 3.38 -1.75 0.16
C ILE A 102 4.37 -0.61 -0.05
N GLU A 103 5.62 -0.74 0.43
CA GLU A 103 6.65 0.29 0.23
C GLU A 103 6.92 0.51 -1.26
N ALA A 104 7.02 -0.58 -2.04
CA ALA A 104 7.21 -0.50 -3.48
C ALA A 104 6.07 0.25 -4.19
N ALA A 105 4.82 -0.06 -3.85
CA ALA A 105 3.66 0.61 -4.41
C ALA A 105 3.65 2.12 -4.07
N GLN A 106 4.03 2.49 -2.85
CA GLN A 106 4.16 3.89 -2.43
C GLN A 106 5.26 4.63 -3.20
N ILE A 107 6.43 3.99 -3.41
CA ILE A 107 7.52 4.56 -4.19
C ILE A 107 7.07 4.84 -5.63
N LEU A 108 6.40 3.87 -6.26
CA LEU A 108 5.88 4.04 -7.61
C LEU A 108 4.84 5.14 -7.67
N ARG A 109 3.84 5.15 -6.78
CA ARG A 109 2.82 6.21 -6.72
C ARG A 109 3.44 7.61 -6.52
N ASN A 110 4.38 7.75 -5.59
CA ASN A 110 5.04 9.03 -5.31
C ASN A 110 5.99 9.48 -6.43
N GLY A 111 6.40 8.57 -7.31
CA GLY A 111 7.21 8.85 -8.50
C GLY A 111 6.41 9.30 -9.71
N LEU A 112 5.09 9.46 -9.61
CA LEU A 112 4.28 9.98 -10.71
C LEU A 112 4.64 11.44 -11.03
N PRO A 113 4.63 11.85 -12.32
CA PRO A 113 4.23 11.05 -13.48
C PRO A 113 5.33 10.14 -14.08
N GLN A 114 6.57 10.19 -13.58
CA GLN A 114 7.70 9.47 -14.18
C GLN A 114 7.57 7.95 -14.12
N THR A 115 6.79 7.43 -13.17
CA THR A 115 6.51 6.00 -12.96
C THR A 115 5.22 5.52 -13.62
N GLU A 116 4.52 6.35 -14.39
CA GLU A 116 3.18 6.04 -14.93
C GLU A 116 3.15 4.68 -15.63
N LYS A 117 4.10 4.42 -16.54
CA LYS A 117 4.17 3.14 -17.24
C LYS A 117 4.32 1.95 -16.28
N LEU A 118 5.23 2.05 -15.31
CA LEU A 118 5.42 1.00 -14.31
C LEU A 118 4.17 0.80 -13.46
N CYS A 119 3.48 1.88 -13.11
CA CYS A 119 2.21 1.82 -12.38
C CYS A 119 1.15 1.03 -13.16
N LEU A 120 1.01 1.30 -14.46
CA LEU A 120 0.08 0.54 -15.31
C LEU A 120 0.43 -0.94 -15.40
N ASP A 121 1.72 -1.27 -15.46
CA ASP A 121 2.20 -2.66 -15.52
C ASP A 121 1.87 -3.44 -14.23
N VAL A 122 1.83 -2.77 -13.07
CA VAL A 122 1.64 -3.42 -11.76
C VAL A 122 0.22 -3.36 -11.21
N ILE A 123 -0.64 -2.42 -11.66
CA ILE A 123 -2.03 -2.28 -11.19
C ILE A 123 -2.80 -3.60 -11.21
N PRO A 124 -2.78 -4.41 -12.28
CA PRO A 124 -3.50 -5.68 -12.29
C PRO A 124 -3.08 -6.61 -11.14
N LYS A 125 -1.80 -6.63 -10.77
CA LYS A 125 -1.34 -7.44 -9.64
C LYS A 125 -1.86 -6.91 -8.30
N ILE A 126 -1.92 -5.58 -8.12
CA ILE A 126 -2.37 -4.96 -6.87
C ILE A 126 -3.89 -5.14 -6.66
N LEU A 127 -4.68 -5.05 -7.73
CA LEU A 127 -6.15 -5.20 -7.65
C LEU A 127 -6.57 -6.56 -7.07
N TYR A 128 -5.77 -7.58 -7.31
CA TYR A 128 -5.94 -8.95 -6.80
C TYR A 128 -4.98 -9.30 -5.66
N ASP A 129 -4.33 -8.30 -5.02
CA ASP A 129 -3.50 -8.57 -3.85
C ASP A 129 -4.37 -8.95 -2.65
N GLU A 130 -3.82 -9.73 -1.72
CA GLU A 130 -4.53 -10.14 -0.51
C GLU A 130 -4.48 -9.06 0.58
N ASP A 131 -3.52 -8.13 0.51
CA ASP A 131 -3.34 -7.09 1.51
C ASP A 131 -4.22 -5.86 1.23
N ILE A 132 -5.07 -5.51 2.20
CA ILE A 132 -6.03 -4.40 2.10
C ILE A 132 -5.31 -3.03 1.99
N ALA A 133 -4.10 -2.88 2.55
CA ALA A 133 -3.36 -1.64 2.42
C ALA A 133 -2.95 -1.37 0.97
N LEU A 134 -2.70 -2.42 0.20
CA LEU A 134 -2.40 -2.32 -1.23
C LEU A 134 -3.63 -1.92 -2.05
N HIS A 135 -4.84 -2.35 -1.66
CA HIS A 135 -6.08 -1.90 -2.29
C HIS A 135 -6.28 -0.39 -2.14
N ARG A 136 -6.02 0.16 -0.95
CA ARG A 136 -6.07 1.62 -0.76
C ARG A 136 -5.09 2.35 -1.66
N ILE A 137 -3.88 1.82 -1.82
CA ILE A 137 -2.87 2.42 -2.69
C ILE A 137 -3.29 2.34 -4.16
N VAL A 138 -3.87 1.22 -4.62
CA VAL A 138 -4.31 1.09 -6.01
C VAL A 138 -5.49 1.99 -6.32
N ILE A 139 -6.40 2.21 -5.37
CA ILE A 139 -7.51 3.18 -5.52
C ILE A 139 -6.95 4.58 -5.78
N ASP A 140 -6.07 5.07 -4.89
CA ASP A 140 -5.39 6.36 -5.04
C ASP A 140 -4.62 6.46 -6.36
N LEU A 141 -3.93 5.39 -6.75
CA LEU A 141 -3.13 5.33 -7.96
C LEU A 141 -4.01 5.40 -9.22
N CYS A 142 -5.07 4.61 -9.28
CA CYS A 142 -6.05 4.64 -10.35
C CYS A 142 -6.71 6.01 -10.44
N ALA A 143 -7.05 6.64 -9.31
CA ALA A 143 -7.57 8.00 -9.30
C ALA A 143 -6.58 8.99 -9.92
N ALA A 144 -5.31 8.96 -9.53
CA ALA A 144 -4.29 9.83 -10.11
C ALA A 144 -4.08 9.63 -11.63
N LEU A 145 -4.33 8.41 -12.13
CA LEU A 145 -4.15 8.06 -13.53
C LEU A 145 -5.40 8.28 -14.40
N VAL A 146 -6.60 8.18 -13.82
CA VAL A 146 -7.90 8.34 -14.50
C VAL A 146 -8.40 9.79 -14.49
N ILE A 147 -8.18 10.57 -13.41
CA ILE A 147 -8.74 11.92 -13.24
C ILE A 147 -8.39 12.90 -14.38
N ASP A 148 -7.26 12.71 -15.06
CA ASP A 148 -6.82 13.60 -16.14
C ASP A 148 -7.25 13.11 -17.55
N ASP A 149 -8.21 12.18 -17.67
CA ASP A 149 -8.61 11.48 -18.92
C ASP A 149 -7.41 10.88 -19.69
N ARG A 150 -6.29 10.65 -18.98
CA ARG A 150 -5.02 10.24 -19.58
C ARG A 150 -4.98 8.77 -19.96
N ASN A 151 -5.89 7.95 -19.42
CA ASN A 151 -5.79 6.51 -19.55
C ASN A 151 -7.14 5.79 -19.72
N GLU A 152 -7.74 5.96 -20.90
CA GLU A 152 -8.97 5.25 -21.30
C GLU A 152 -8.83 3.72 -21.29
N GLU A 153 -7.62 3.20 -21.52
CA GLU A 153 -7.35 1.76 -21.43
C GLU A 153 -7.48 1.25 -19.99
N LEU A 154 -6.85 1.94 -19.03
CA LEU A 154 -7.00 1.67 -17.60
C LEU A 154 -8.46 1.78 -17.17
N LYS A 155 -9.17 2.82 -17.61
CA LYS A 155 -10.60 2.99 -17.35
C LYS A 155 -11.41 1.78 -17.81
N GLY A 156 -11.17 1.30 -19.03
CA GLY A 156 -11.82 0.11 -19.57
C GLY A 156 -11.46 -1.19 -18.82
N LEU A 157 -10.24 -1.32 -18.32
CA LEU A 157 -9.82 -2.44 -17.45
C LEU A 157 -10.55 -2.40 -16.10
N LEU A 158 -10.65 -1.23 -15.48
CA LEU A 158 -11.31 -1.07 -14.18
C LEU A 158 -12.82 -1.34 -14.27
N ILE A 159 -13.50 -0.88 -15.33
CA ILE A 159 -14.91 -1.19 -15.57
C ILE A 159 -15.13 -2.71 -15.61
N LYS A 160 -14.31 -3.44 -16.39
CA LYS A 160 -14.42 -4.91 -16.47
C LYS A 160 -14.13 -5.60 -15.15
N PHE A 161 -13.16 -5.09 -14.39
CA PHE A 161 -12.80 -5.60 -13.08
C PHE A 161 -13.99 -5.48 -12.10
N LEU A 162 -14.60 -4.30 -12.02
CA LEU A 162 -15.74 -4.05 -11.14
C LEU A 162 -17.01 -4.82 -11.56
N GLU A 163 -17.22 -5.07 -12.85
CA GLU A 163 -18.34 -5.89 -13.34
C GLU A 163 -18.19 -7.38 -13.03
N GLN A 164 -16.96 -7.87 -12.86
CA GLN A 164 -16.67 -9.30 -12.66
C GLN A 164 -16.59 -9.69 -11.18
N ASP A 165 -16.08 -8.78 -10.36
CA ASP A 165 -15.79 -9.01 -8.95
C ASP A 165 -16.58 -7.99 -8.11
N GLU A 166 -17.64 -8.43 -7.43
CA GLU A 166 -18.27 -7.62 -6.36
C GLU A 166 -17.32 -7.57 -5.17
N VAL A 167 -16.56 -6.47 -5.07
CA VAL A 167 -15.66 -6.26 -3.95
C VAL A 167 -15.93 -4.89 -3.32
N ASP A 168 -16.52 -4.91 -2.13
CA ASP A 168 -16.87 -3.72 -1.35
C ASP A 168 -15.71 -2.74 -1.16
N CYS A 169 -14.45 -3.23 -1.18
CA CYS A 169 -13.28 -2.38 -0.98
C CYS A 169 -13.00 -1.41 -2.16
N TYR A 170 -13.69 -1.53 -3.29
CA TYR A 170 -13.53 -0.68 -4.46
C TYR A 170 -14.72 0.26 -4.73
N GLU A 171 -15.58 0.51 -3.75
CA GLU A 171 -16.68 1.48 -3.83
C GLU A 171 -16.19 2.85 -4.33
N GLU A 172 -15.07 3.35 -3.80
CA GLU A 172 -14.48 4.63 -4.22
C GLU A 172 -14.08 4.65 -5.71
N LEU A 173 -13.60 3.51 -6.25
CA LEU A 173 -13.31 3.41 -7.68
C LEU A 173 -14.58 3.37 -8.52
N SER A 174 -15.62 2.67 -8.06
CA SER A 174 -16.93 2.66 -8.74
C SER A 174 -17.52 4.08 -8.78
N GLU A 175 -17.57 4.78 -7.64
CA GLU A 175 -18.04 6.16 -7.57
C GLU A 175 -17.27 7.09 -8.51
N MET A 176 -15.96 6.91 -8.61
CA MET A 176 -15.12 7.70 -9.52
C MET A 176 -15.45 7.45 -11.00
N LEU A 177 -15.74 6.20 -11.38
CA LEU A 177 -15.96 5.80 -12.78
C LEU A 177 -17.39 6.08 -13.26
N TYR A 178 -18.39 5.83 -12.40
CA TYR A 178 -19.80 5.91 -12.75
C TYR A 178 -20.51 7.15 -12.18
N GLY A 179 -19.85 7.88 -11.26
CA GLY A 179 -20.43 8.98 -10.50
C GLY A 179 -21.22 8.50 -9.29
N LYS A 180 -21.51 9.41 -8.35
CA LYS A 180 -22.18 9.15 -7.05
C LYS A 180 -23.60 8.55 -7.10
N SER A 181 -24.12 8.18 -8.26
CA SER A 181 -25.49 7.64 -8.36
C SER A 181 -25.70 6.83 -9.63
N LYS A 182 -25.55 5.50 -9.54
CA LYS A 182 -26.44 4.56 -10.23
C LYS A 182 -26.43 3.09 -9.79
N GLU A 183 -25.58 2.65 -8.86
CA GLU A 183 -25.46 1.21 -8.56
C GLU A 183 -25.97 0.75 -7.19
N LEU A 184 -26.37 1.65 -6.29
CA LEU A 184 -26.95 1.25 -4.98
C LEU A 184 -28.47 1.01 -4.99
N GLU A 185 -29.15 1.06 -6.14
CA GLU A 185 -30.58 0.77 -6.27
C GLU A 185 -30.91 -0.59 -6.90
N GLN A 186 -29.93 -1.41 -7.33
CA GLN A 186 -30.21 -2.64 -8.08
C GLN A 186 -29.76 -3.97 -7.45
N SER A 187 -29.11 -4.00 -6.29
CA SER A 187 -28.73 -5.28 -5.63
C SER A 187 -29.30 -5.51 -4.23
N LYS A 188 -30.19 -4.64 -3.74
CA LYS A 188 -31.06 -5.04 -2.61
C LYS A 188 -32.31 -5.66 -3.20
N ASP A 189 -32.24 -6.96 -3.46
CA ASP A 189 -33.43 -7.79 -3.60
C ASP A 189 -34.37 -7.44 -2.44
N ASN A 190 -35.43 -6.74 -2.80
CA ASN A 190 -36.45 -6.19 -1.92
C ASN A 190 -37.22 -7.33 -1.21
N ASP A 191 -37.07 -8.56 -1.71
CA ASP A 191 -37.74 -9.76 -1.25
C ASP A 191 -37.23 -10.23 0.13
N ASP A 192 -35.94 -10.05 0.46
CA ASP A 192 -35.39 -10.49 1.74
C ASP A 192 -35.79 -9.57 2.90
N LEU A 193 -35.87 -8.26 2.63
CA LEU A 193 -36.37 -7.29 3.62
C LEU A 193 -37.88 -7.42 3.80
N GLU A 194 -38.64 -7.66 2.72
CA GLU A 194 -40.07 -7.91 2.80
C GLU A 194 -40.38 -9.23 3.55
N TYR A 195 -39.56 -10.27 3.38
CA TYR A 195 -39.65 -11.49 4.18
C TYR A 195 -39.39 -11.23 5.67
N ILE A 196 -38.33 -10.49 6.01
CA ILE A 196 -38.00 -10.16 7.41
C ILE A 196 -39.11 -9.30 8.03
N PHE A 197 -39.63 -8.29 7.33
CA PHE A 197 -40.74 -7.48 7.82
C PHE A 197 -42.04 -8.29 7.99
N ASN A 198 -42.33 -9.24 7.09
CA ASN A 198 -43.48 -10.13 7.21
C ASN A 198 -43.32 -11.16 8.34
N VAL A 199 -42.10 -11.60 8.64
CA VAL A 199 -41.82 -12.50 9.79
C VAL A 199 -41.94 -11.75 11.11
N LEU A 200 -41.44 -10.51 11.19
CA LEU A 200 -41.55 -9.67 12.38
C LEU A 200 -42.99 -9.22 12.64
N ALA A 201 -43.75 -8.85 11.60
CA ALA A 201 -45.15 -8.48 11.74
C ALA A 201 -46.04 -9.63 12.23
N LYS A 202 -45.67 -10.89 11.94
CA LYS A 202 -46.39 -12.07 12.44
C LYS A 202 -46.05 -12.45 13.89
N GLN A 203 -44.95 -11.92 14.44
CA GLN A 203 -44.56 -12.15 15.83
C GLN A 203 -45.22 -11.18 16.81
N ASP A 204 -45.77 -10.07 16.32
CA ASP A 204 -46.53 -9.11 17.12
C ASP A 204 -48.03 -9.45 17.23
N ASP A 205 -48.52 -10.43 16.44
CA ASP A 205 -49.93 -10.86 16.42
C ASP A 205 -50.22 -12.13 17.26
N GLU A 206 -49.20 -12.80 17.82
CA GLU A 206 -49.37 -13.96 18.73
C GLU A 206 -48.72 -13.71 20.09
N ASP A 207 -49.46 -13.02 20.96
CA ASP A 207 -49.65 -13.27 22.41
C ASP A 207 -49.86 -11.97 23.20
N PHE A 208 -51.06 -11.44 23.08
CA PHE A 208 -51.72 -10.77 24.19
C PHE A 208 -53.12 -11.34 24.36
N ASP A 209 -53.21 -12.56 24.91
CA ASP A 209 -54.39 -12.93 25.68
C ASP A 209 -54.03 -13.30 27.12
N LYS A 210 -54.49 -12.38 27.98
CA LYS A 210 -54.68 -12.50 29.41
C LYS A 210 -55.47 -13.77 29.77
N ASP A 211 -55.01 -14.49 30.79
CA ASP A 211 -55.69 -14.67 32.09
C ASP A 211 -55.30 -16.01 32.73
N CYS A 212 -54.81 -15.96 33.98
CA CYS A 212 -55.23 -16.85 35.07
C CYS A 212 -54.51 -16.46 36.37
N TYR A 213 -55.13 -15.54 37.12
CA TYR A 213 -55.13 -15.65 38.58
C TYR A 213 -56.19 -16.68 38.99
N ASP A 214 -55.94 -17.35 40.12
CA ASP A 214 -56.81 -18.22 40.93
C ASP A 214 -56.60 -19.75 40.80
N LEU A 215 -55.65 -20.30 41.60
CA LEU A 215 -55.89 -21.20 42.75
C LEU A 215 -54.59 -21.58 43.47
#